data_AF-A0A813GHH7-F1
#
_entry.id   AF-A0A813GHH7-F1
#
_cell.length_a   1.000
_cell.length_b   1.000
_cell.length_c   1.000
_cell.angle_alpha   90.00
_cell.angle_beta   90.00
_cell.angle_gamma   90.00
#
_symmetry.space_group_name_H-M   'P 1'
#
loop_
_entity.id
_entity.type
_entity.pdbx_description
1 polymer ?
#
loop_
_entity_poly.entity_id
_entity_poly.type
_entity_poly.pdbx_seq_one_letter_code
_entity_poly.pdbx_strand_id
1 'polypeptide(L)'
;MAPKKPSGKTEEPVSSGSSSWVGLKVSEFDETRPSSAKALLLYGSKAQGTFVQDSRPRGSGAGSAANDYLDSLKASLAGAFLPVGYPHSVSKEYFSYQAWDTVQAMCSYLRGVLATQALLRGVGVGKEGATALAATIIWVLKDGSGMVGGLGFATFCSVGFDVNVKTWRLFADVANNVGLTLDLLAPMAGDYFLLVICVANVANESPATVWTAFVLLTLLHTFANYTGVRSLLLPTLSPSRLWLLCCAWVDSKQASSPSADSRMTIEHVASLEPLLSLALPGSRGLAAAGPVRVGVRWADAFGGEDAEQFDRSWKVLGGVEQYLLARKKGAGTPEVVAVLLSGADEKVEIRAFLHAALAHRRLCSVPGSSSWLEESYAELSGRGGIDDFTASVAKLGWDLQRGVLGARRFRCRVES
;
A
#
# COMPACT_ATOMS: atom_id res chain seq x y z
N MET A 1 69.88 -30.99 24.92
CA MET A 1 68.84 -32.03 25.06
C MET A 1 67.60 -31.37 25.65
N ALA A 2 66.59 -31.11 24.81
CA ALA A 2 65.32 -30.52 25.22
C ALA A 2 64.36 -31.60 25.77
N PRO A 3 63.59 -31.35 26.84
CA PRO A 3 62.60 -32.32 27.33
C PRO A 3 61.25 -32.19 26.61
N LYS A 4 60.62 -33.37 26.41
CA LYS A 4 59.45 -33.69 25.60
C LYS A 4 58.11 -33.13 26.14
N LYS A 5 57.22 -32.77 25.21
CA LYS A 5 55.77 -32.53 25.41
C LYS A 5 55.02 -33.83 25.80
N PRO A 6 53.95 -33.76 26.63
CA PRO A 6 52.96 -34.83 26.72
C PRO A 6 51.80 -34.63 25.74
N SER A 7 51.29 -35.77 25.25
CA SER A 7 50.21 -35.96 24.27
C SER A 7 48.83 -35.64 24.84
N GLY A 8 48.04 -34.82 24.12
CA GLY A 8 46.60 -34.67 24.36
C GLY A 8 45.84 -35.85 23.77
N LYS A 9 45.04 -36.52 24.60
CA LYS A 9 44.02 -37.48 24.17
C LYS A 9 42.78 -36.67 23.75
N THR A 10 42.32 -36.87 22.54
CA THR A 10 41.01 -36.44 22.05
C THR A 10 39.95 -37.38 22.62
N GLU A 11 39.03 -36.84 23.42
CA GLU A 11 37.77 -37.52 23.75
C GLU A 11 36.80 -37.31 22.58
N GLU A 12 36.31 -38.40 22.00
CA GLU A 12 35.13 -38.38 21.13
C GLU A 12 33.86 -38.30 21.99
N PRO A 13 32.87 -37.46 21.64
CA PRO A 13 31.51 -37.67 22.09
C PRO A 13 30.76 -38.57 21.09
N VAL A 14 30.34 -39.70 21.64
CA VAL A 14 29.38 -40.65 21.07
C VAL A 14 28.04 -39.96 20.77
N SER A 15 27.45 -40.38 19.65
CA SER A 15 26.22 -39.89 19.03
C SER A 15 24.95 -40.00 19.88
N SER A 16 24.08 -38.98 19.79
CA SER A 16 22.62 -39.16 19.73
C SER A 16 21.93 -37.88 19.21
N GLY A 17 21.09 -38.03 18.18
CA GLY A 17 20.25 -36.96 17.62
C GLY A 17 20.69 -36.47 16.24
N SER A 18 20.30 -37.18 15.17
CA SER A 18 20.47 -36.69 13.80
C SER A 18 19.48 -35.55 13.51
N SER A 19 19.96 -34.32 13.47
CA SER A 19 19.26 -33.20 12.81
C SER A 19 19.85 -33.00 11.41
N SER A 20 19.01 -33.10 10.39
CA SER A 20 19.27 -33.10 8.93
C SER A 20 19.80 -31.79 8.32
N TRP A 21 20.45 -30.91 9.09
CA TRP A 21 21.01 -29.64 8.59
C TRP A 21 22.38 -29.77 7.88
N VAL A 22 22.78 -30.98 7.46
CA VAL A 22 24.14 -31.21 6.95
C VAL A 22 24.19 -30.95 5.44
N GLY A 23 24.69 -29.77 5.05
CA GLY A 23 25.16 -29.47 3.68
C GLY A 23 24.63 -28.18 3.06
N LEU A 24 23.42 -27.74 3.41
CA LEU A 24 22.81 -26.57 2.77
C LEU A 24 23.19 -25.25 3.46
N LYS A 25 23.69 -24.27 2.69
CA LYS A 25 23.95 -22.91 3.16
C LYS A 25 22.82 -21.97 2.73
N VAL A 26 22.10 -21.41 3.70
CA VAL A 26 21.03 -20.43 3.45
C VAL A 26 21.54 -19.02 3.69
N SER A 27 21.33 -18.12 2.73
CA SER A 27 21.61 -16.69 2.86
C SER A 27 20.35 -15.85 2.58
N GLU A 28 20.01 -14.95 3.50
CA GLU A 28 18.90 -13.99 3.37
C GLU A 28 19.45 -12.63 2.92
N PHE A 29 18.82 -12.00 1.94
CA PHE A 29 19.17 -10.65 1.50
C PHE A 29 17.94 -9.75 1.32
N ASP A 30 18.14 -8.46 1.56
CA ASP A 30 17.12 -7.41 1.40
C ASP A 30 17.28 -6.74 0.03
N GLU A 31 16.39 -7.01 -0.94
CA GLU A 31 16.48 -6.42 -2.29
C GLU A 31 16.15 -4.92 -2.34
N THR A 32 15.58 -4.36 -1.25
CA THR A 32 15.15 -2.96 -1.19
C THR A 32 16.26 -1.99 -0.74
N ARG A 33 17.43 -2.52 -0.34
CA ARG A 33 18.60 -1.72 0.05
C ARG A 33 19.69 -1.78 -1.02
N PRO A 34 19.74 -0.81 -1.94
CA PRO A 34 20.81 -0.73 -2.92
C PRO A 34 22.07 -0.15 -2.28
N SER A 35 23.20 -0.86 -2.37
CA SER A 35 24.49 -0.17 -2.48
C SER A 35 24.41 0.71 -3.74
N SER A 36 24.22 2.00 -3.49
CA SER A 36 24.16 3.16 -4.40
C SER A 36 24.35 2.91 -5.90
N ALA A 37 23.24 3.11 -6.63
CA ALA A 37 23.10 3.61 -8.01
C ALA A 37 22.24 2.72 -8.92
N LYS A 38 20.93 3.00 -8.92
CA LYS A 38 20.08 2.95 -10.12
C LYS A 38 18.84 3.80 -9.83
N ALA A 39 18.95 5.09 -10.11
CA ALA A 39 17.79 5.95 -10.29
C ALA A 39 17.16 5.61 -11.65
N LEU A 40 15.85 5.34 -11.64
CA LEU A 40 14.98 5.03 -12.78
C LEU A 40 14.73 6.31 -13.60
N LEU A 41 14.68 6.29 -14.95
CA LEU A 41 13.46 6.03 -15.75
C LEU A 41 13.85 5.87 -17.24
N LEU A 42 13.34 4.82 -17.90
CA LEU A 42 13.29 4.70 -19.37
C LEU A 42 11.84 4.88 -19.81
N TYR A 43 11.58 5.88 -20.66
CA TYR A 43 10.43 5.88 -21.56
C TYR A 43 10.95 5.81 -23.00
N GLY A 44 10.45 4.84 -23.75
CA GLY A 44 10.70 4.72 -25.18
C GLY A 44 9.98 3.51 -25.77
N SER A 45 8.86 3.76 -26.45
CA SER A 45 8.27 2.84 -27.43
C SER A 45 8.23 3.55 -28.78
N LYS A 46 8.71 2.89 -29.83
CA LYS A 46 8.56 3.33 -31.23
C LYS A 46 7.15 2.98 -31.69
N ALA A 47 6.34 4.00 -31.96
CA ALA A 47 5.23 3.91 -32.89
C ALA A 47 5.33 5.11 -33.84
N GLN A 48 5.50 4.84 -35.13
CA GLN A 48 5.36 5.83 -36.19
C GLN A 48 3.88 6.21 -36.29
N GLY A 49 3.57 7.48 -36.06
CA GLY A 49 2.27 8.08 -36.31
C GLY A 49 2.47 9.46 -36.90
N THR A 50 2.03 9.64 -38.14
CA THR A 50 1.99 10.90 -38.87
C THR A 50 0.95 11.84 -38.26
N PHE A 51 1.35 13.07 -37.96
CA PHE A 51 0.41 14.15 -37.68
C PHE A 51 -0.24 14.59 -39.00
N VAL A 52 -1.57 14.56 -39.06
CA VAL A 52 -2.38 15.24 -40.08
C VAL A 52 -2.93 16.52 -39.47
N GLN A 53 -2.63 17.65 -40.09
CA GLN A 53 -3.23 18.94 -39.78
C GLN A 53 -4.53 19.04 -40.60
N ASP A 54 -5.69 18.96 -39.95
CA ASP A 54 -6.97 19.16 -40.65
C ASP A 54 -7.32 20.64 -40.67
N SER A 55 -7.41 21.19 -41.88
CA SER A 55 -7.84 22.54 -42.17
C SER A 55 -9.17 22.44 -42.90
N ARG A 56 -10.29 22.85 -42.29
CA ARG A 56 -11.55 23.02 -43.02
C ARG A 56 -12.36 24.25 -42.59
N PRO A 57 -13.17 24.79 -43.52
CA PRO A 57 -13.35 26.22 -43.67
C PRO A 57 -14.53 26.78 -42.89
N ARG A 58 -14.47 28.10 -42.67
CA ARG A 58 -15.56 28.95 -42.16
C ARG A 58 -16.76 28.94 -43.10
N GLY A 59 -17.91 28.55 -42.58
CA GLY A 59 -19.24 28.89 -43.11
C GLY A 59 -19.97 29.80 -42.12
N SER A 60 -20.48 30.92 -42.63
CA SER A 60 -21.16 31.99 -41.88
C SER A 60 -22.61 31.65 -41.53
N GLY A 61 -22.99 31.78 -40.26
CA GLY A 61 -24.39 31.81 -39.82
C GLY A 61 -24.52 32.56 -38.49
N ALA A 62 -25.27 33.66 -38.47
CA ALA A 62 -25.35 34.62 -37.35
C ALA A 62 -26.15 34.13 -36.12
N GLY A 63 -26.47 32.83 -36.01
CA GLY A 63 -26.99 32.18 -34.80
C GLY A 63 -25.92 31.42 -33.99
N SER A 64 -24.66 31.44 -34.45
CA SER A 64 -23.56 30.56 -34.03
C SER A 64 -22.68 31.12 -32.90
N ALA A 65 -22.57 32.45 -32.77
CA ALA A 65 -21.53 33.08 -31.95
C ALA A 65 -21.60 32.78 -30.43
N ALA A 66 -22.80 32.59 -29.87
CA ALA A 66 -22.96 32.23 -28.47
C ALA A 66 -22.60 30.76 -28.21
N ASN A 67 -22.99 29.85 -29.11
CA ASN A 67 -22.61 28.44 -29.02
C ASN A 67 -21.12 28.24 -29.29
N ASP A 68 -20.55 28.98 -30.25
CA ASP A 68 -19.11 28.96 -30.54
C ASP A 68 -18.28 29.48 -29.36
N TYR A 69 -18.75 30.52 -28.67
CA TYR A 69 -18.11 31.02 -27.45
C TYR A 69 -18.21 30.01 -26.32
N LEU A 70 -19.40 29.42 -26.11
CA LEU A 70 -19.60 28.38 -25.10
C LEU A 70 -18.76 27.14 -25.40
N ASP A 71 -18.63 26.73 -26.66
CA ASP A 71 -17.84 25.56 -27.04
C ASP A 71 -16.34 25.84 -27.01
N SER A 72 -15.91 27.07 -27.33
CA SER A 72 -14.53 27.50 -27.12
C SER A 72 -14.18 27.59 -25.63
N LEU A 73 -15.10 28.09 -24.79
CA LEU A 73 -14.92 28.15 -23.35
C LEU A 73 -14.88 26.74 -22.75
N LYS A 74 -15.80 25.86 -23.16
CA LYS A 74 -15.77 24.44 -22.77
C LYS A 74 -14.47 23.78 -23.20
N ALA A 75 -13.98 24.04 -24.41
CA ALA A 75 -12.72 23.48 -24.90
C ALA A 75 -11.51 24.00 -24.13
N SER A 76 -11.48 25.29 -23.79
CA SER A 76 -10.42 25.87 -22.93
C SER A 76 -10.47 25.36 -21.50
N LEU A 77 -11.67 25.25 -20.91
CA LEU A 77 -11.84 24.68 -19.58
C LEU A 77 -11.50 23.18 -19.56
N ALA A 78 -11.94 22.42 -20.57
CA ALA A 78 -11.56 21.02 -20.74
C ALA A 78 -10.05 20.87 -20.91
N GLY A 79 -9.41 21.71 -21.72
CA GLY A 79 -7.96 21.70 -21.89
C GLY A 79 -7.17 22.11 -20.64
N ALA A 80 -7.76 22.92 -19.76
CA ALA A 80 -7.13 23.38 -18.52
C ALA A 80 -7.32 22.40 -17.35
N PHE A 81 -8.48 21.74 -17.26
CA PHE A 81 -8.87 20.95 -16.09
C PHE A 81 -8.95 19.44 -16.34
N LEU A 82 -9.09 18.99 -17.58
CA LEU A 82 -9.21 17.56 -17.90
C LEU A 82 -7.88 17.00 -18.42
N PRO A 83 -7.58 15.72 -18.12
CA PRO A 83 -6.42 15.05 -18.69
C PRO A 83 -6.46 14.99 -20.21
N VAL A 84 -5.29 15.01 -20.83
CA VAL A 84 -5.16 14.83 -22.29
C VAL A 84 -5.84 13.53 -22.70
N GLY A 85 -6.73 13.59 -23.69
CA GLY A 85 -7.46 12.41 -24.20
C GLY A 85 -8.69 12.00 -23.38
N TYR A 86 -9.16 12.83 -22.43
CA TYR A 86 -10.40 12.59 -21.72
C TYR A 86 -11.60 12.50 -22.68
N PRO A 87 -12.58 11.60 -22.44
CA PRO A 87 -12.69 10.68 -21.31
C PRO A 87 -11.94 9.35 -21.50
N HIS A 88 -11.37 9.09 -22.68
CA HIS A 88 -10.81 7.78 -23.03
C HIS A 88 -9.45 7.49 -22.37
N SER A 89 -8.75 8.52 -21.90
CA SER A 89 -7.45 8.39 -21.22
C SER A 89 -7.54 8.05 -19.73
N VAL A 90 -8.74 8.08 -19.15
CA VAL A 90 -8.97 7.85 -17.72
C VAL A 90 -9.99 6.73 -17.49
N SER A 91 -9.96 6.17 -16.28
CA SER A 91 -10.94 5.17 -15.87
C SER A 91 -12.32 5.80 -15.66
N LYS A 92 -13.38 4.99 -15.72
CA LYS A 92 -14.77 5.46 -15.69
C LYS A 92 -15.12 6.18 -14.37
N GLU A 93 -14.49 5.74 -13.29
CA GLU A 93 -14.64 6.28 -11.95
C GLU A 93 -13.84 7.57 -11.69
N TYR A 94 -12.95 7.97 -12.62
CA TYR A 94 -12.09 9.15 -12.47
C TYR A 94 -12.86 10.40 -12.07
N PHE A 95 -13.97 10.69 -12.75
CA PHE A 95 -14.74 11.89 -12.45
C PHE A 95 -15.36 11.85 -11.05
N SER A 96 -15.86 10.68 -10.63
CA SER A 96 -16.40 10.50 -9.28
C SER A 96 -15.32 10.72 -8.22
N TYR A 97 -14.14 10.13 -8.42
CA TYR A 97 -12.98 10.36 -7.57
C TYR A 97 -12.59 11.85 -7.54
N GLN A 98 -12.45 12.48 -8.70
CA GLN A 98 -11.99 13.87 -8.84
C GLN A 98 -12.96 14.86 -8.18
N ALA A 99 -14.27 14.61 -8.25
CA ALA A 99 -15.27 15.43 -7.57
C ALA A 99 -15.07 15.39 -6.05
N TRP A 100 -14.90 14.18 -5.48
CA TRP A 100 -14.64 14.02 -4.05
C TRP A 100 -13.28 14.55 -3.62
N ASP A 101 -12.24 14.36 -4.43
CA ASP A 101 -10.90 14.91 -4.22
C ASP A 101 -10.93 16.44 -4.21
N THR A 102 -11.76 17.07 -5.06
CA THR A 102 -11.93 18.54 -5.07
C THR A 102 -12.60 19.04 -3.78
N VAL A 103 -13.65 18.36 -3.30
CA VAL A 103 -14.30 18.69 -2.02
C VAL A 103 -13.30 18.52 -0.86
N GLN A 104 -12.53 17.43 -0.86
CA GLN A 104 -11.49 17.15 0.12
C GLN A 104 -10.42 18.24 0.12
N ALA A 105 -9.93 18.64 -1.06
CA ALA A 105 -8.89 19.66 -1.23
C ALA A 105 -9.36 21.03 -0.75
N MET A 106 -10.59 21.43 -1.10
CA MET A 106 -11.20 22.67 -0.61
C MET A 106 -11.28 22.69 0.92
N CYS A 107 -11.76 21.61 1.54
CA CYS A 107 -11.81 21.51 3.00
C CYS A 107 -10.41 21.54 3.63
N SER A 108 -9.41 20.92 2.97
CA SER A 108 -8.02 20.96 3.43
C SER A 108 -7.47 22.38 3.42
N TYR A 109 -7.68 23.10 2.33
CA TYR A 109 -7.25 24.49 2.17
C TYR A 109 -7.86 25.40 3.24
N LEU A 110 -9.18 25.35 3.43
CA LEU A 110 -9.87 26.17 4.43
C LEU A 110 -9.40 25.88 5.86
N ARG A 111 -9.17 24.61 6.21
CA ARG A 111 -8.61 24.23 7.52
C ARG A 111 -7.16 24.72 7.69
N GLY A 112 -6.36 24.64 6.62
CA GLY A 112 -5.01 25.19 6.60
C GLY A 112 -5.01 26.70 6.86
N VAL A 113 -5.95 27.44 6.28
CA VAL A 113 -6.14 28.88 6.55
C VAL A 113 -6.48 29.12 8.03
N LEU A 114 -7.45 28.39 8.60
CA LEU A 114 -7.82 28.51 10.02
C LEU A 114 -6.66 28.20 10.97
N ALA A 115 -5.91 27.12 10.70
CA ALA A 115 -4.75 26.71 11.49
C ALA A 115 -3.62 27.75 11.39
N THR A 116 -3.33 28.25 10.19
CA THR A 116 -2.30 29.27 9.96
C THR A 116 -2.66 30.58 10.66
N GLN A 117 -3.92 31.01 10.57
CA GLN A 117 -4.41 32.19 11.26
C GLN A 117 -4.26 32.05 12.78
N ALA A 118 -4.61 30.88 13.33
CA ALA A 118 -4.44 30.59 14.75
C ALA A 118 -2.96 30.63 15.14
N LEU A 119 -2.07 29.99 14.38
CA LEU A 119 -0.64 29.98 14.64
C LEU A 119 -0.03 31.39 14.59
N LEU A 120 -0.37 32.20 13.58
CA LEU A 120 0.08 33.59 13.46
C LEU A 120 -0.36 34.44 14.67
N ARG A 121 -1.57 34.22 15.19
CA ARG A 121 -2.03 34.80 16.46
C ARG A 121 -1.17 34.35 17.64
N GLY A 122 -0.87 33.06 17.72
CA GLY A 122 -0.08 32.46 18.80
C GLY A 122 1.34 33.02 18.90
N VAL A 123 2.01 33.22 17.77
CA VAL A 123 3.37 33.79 17.72
C VAL A 123 3.41 35.31 17.91
N GLY A 124 2.26 35.95 18.13
CA GLY A 124 2.17 37.37 18.46
C GLY A 124 2.16 38.32 17.27
N VAL A 125 1.93 37.84 16.03
CA VAL A 125 1.77 38.73 14.87
C VAL A 125 0.58 39.66 15.15
N GLY A 126 0.89 40.96 15.31
CA GLY A 126 -0.08 42.00 15.66
C GLY A 126 -0.07 42.46 17.13
N LYS A 127 0.81 41.95 17.99
CA LYS A 127 1.01 42.47 19.37
C LYS A 127 2.16 43.48 19.41
N GLU A 128 2.05 44.53 20.21
CA GLU A 128 3.17 45.44 20.51
C GLU A 128 4.32 44.67 21.16
N GLY A 129 5.54 44.83 20.64
CA GLY A 129 6.74 44.14 21.12
C GLY A 129 7.01 42.76 20.49
N ALA A 130 6.09 42.19 19.71
CA ALA A 130 6.36 40.99 18.92
C ALA A 130 7.14 41.33 17.64
N THR A 131 8.25 40.63 17.39
CA THR A 131 9.08 40.89 16.22
C THR A 131 8.74 39.95 15.07
N ALA A 132 8.70 40.48 13.84
CA ALA A 132 8.56 39.67 12.64
C ALA A 132 9.67 38.60 12.53
N LEU A 133 10.86 38.91 13.04
CA LEU A 133 11.99 37.97 13.10
C LEU A 133 11.68 36.77 13.99
N ALA A 134 11.16 36.97 15.21
CA ALA A 134 10.80 35.87 16.10
C ALA A 134 9.71 34.97 15.50
N ALA A 135 8.68 35.56 14.89
CA ALA A 135 7.63 34.82 14.19
C ALA A 135 8.19 34.00 13.01
N THR A 136 9.12 34.59 12.25
CA THR A 136 9.79 33.91 11.12
C THR A 136 10.66 32.75 11.60
N ILE A 137 11.40 32.89 12.70
CA ILE A 137 12.22 31.80 13.26
C ILE A 137 11.33 30.63 13.68
N ILE A 138 10.17 30.90 14.30
CA ILE A 138 9.21 29.84 14.68
C ILE A 138 8.67 29.12 13.43
N TRP A 139 8.36 29.85 12.36
CA TRP A 139 7.94 29.27 11.09
C TRP A 139 9.02 28.39 10.45
N VAL A 140 10.27 28.88 10.39
CA VAL A 140 11.41 28.12 9.86
C VAL A 140 11.64 26.85 10.68
N LEU A 141 11.58 26.94 12.01
CA LEU A 141 11.75 25.78 12.88
C LEU A 141 10.60 24.77 12.74
N LYS A 142 9.35 25.25 12.68
CA LYS A 142 8.18 24.42 12.45
C LYS A 142 8.29 23.68 11.11
N ASP A 143 8.38 24.42 10.02
CA ASP A 143 8.39 23.84 8.68
C ASP A 143 9.65 22.99 8.44
N GLY A 144 10.80 23.44 8.94
CA GLY A 144 12.05 22.68 8.91
C GLY A 144 11.94 21.36 9.66
N SER A 145 11.33 21.34 10.86
CA SER A 145 11.09 20.11 11.61
C SER A 145 10.14 19.16 10.88
N GLY A 146 9.10 19.71 10.22
CA GLY A 146 8.17 18.95 9.38
C GLY A 146 8.86 18.32 8.16
N MET A 147 9.75 19.07 7.50
CA MET A 147 10.53 18.57 6.35
C MET A 147 11.51 17.46 6.75
N VAL A 148 12.23 17.63 7.87
CA VAL A 148 13.13 16.60 8.39
C VAL A 148 12.35 15.35 8.81
N GLY A 149 11.21 15.53 9.49
CA GLY A 149 10.31 14.45 9.85
C GLY A 149 9.76 13.70 8.64
N GLY A 150 9.34 14.43 7.59
CA GLY A 150 8.89 13.87 6.33
C GLY A 150 9.98 13.07 5.61
N LEU A 151 11.21 13.58 5.57
CA LEU A 151 12.36 12.88 5.00
C LEU A 151 12.66 11.58 5.77
N GLY A 152 12.67 11.64 7.10
CA GLY A 152 12.86 10.46 7.94
C GLY A 152 11.76 9.42 7.69
N PHE A 153 10.50 9.84 7.72
CA PHE A 153 9.35 8.98 7.46
C PHE A 153 9.42 8.32 6.07
N ALA A 154 9.70 9.08 5.01
CA ALA A 154 9.86 8.54 3.66
C ALA A 154 11.02 7.53 3.59
N THR A 155 12.14 7.80 4.26
CA THR A 155 13.30 6.89 4.27
C THR A 155 12.96 5.55 4.91
N PHE A 156 12.16 5.53 5.98
CA PHE A 156 11.85 4.30 6.72
C PHE A 156 10.56 3.59 6.25
N CYS A 157 9.59 4.31 5.68
CA CYS A 157 8.25 3.79 5.39
C CYS A 157 7.92 3.68 3.89
N SER A 158 8.72 4.26 2.98
CA SER A 158 8.41 4.32 1.54
C SER A 158 8.28 2.96 0.85
N VAL A 159 9.02 1.95 1.31
CA VAL A 159 9.09 0.61 0.71
C VAL A 159 7.70 -0.06 0.60
N GLY A 160 6.74 0.34 1.43
CA GLY A 160 5.38 -0.22 1.45
C GLY A 160 4.28 0.67 0.89
N PHE A 161 4.59 1.87 0.35
CA PHE A 161 3.56 2.83 -0.07
C PHE A 161 2.66 2.29 -1.19
N ASP A 162 3.27 1.65 -2.19
CA ASP A 162 2.54 1.15 -3.35
C ASP A 162 1.65 -0.07 -2.99
N VAL A 163 1.99 -0.83 -1.95
CA VAL A 163 1.31 -2.08 -1.54
C VAL A 163 -0.12 -1.82 -1.11
N ASN A 164 -0.32 -0.79 -0.29
CA ASN A 164 -1.60 -0.42 0.29
C ASN A 164 -1.86 1.09 0.11
N VAL A 165 -1.82 1.55 -1.15
CA VAL A 165 -1.90 2.98 -1.49
C VAL A 165 -3.14 3.68 -0.90
N LYS A 166 -4.29 2.99 -0.89
CA LYS A 166 -5.54 3.52 -0.31
C LYS A 166 -5.41 3.74 1.20
N THR A 167 -4.84 2.78 1.92
CA THR A 167 -4.62 2.86 3.37
C THR A 167 -3.59 3.94 3.70
N TRP A 168 -2.49 4.03 2.96
CA TRP A 168 -1.48 5.09 3.15
C TRP A 168 -2.04 6.48 2.90
N ARG A 169 -2.92 6.63 1.90
CA ARG A 169 -3.62 7.89 1.67
C ARG A 169 -4.50 8.29 2.86
N LEU A 170 -5.24 7.35 3.45
CA LEU A 170 -6.07 7.62 4.64
C LEU A 170 -5.22 7.85 5.90
N PHE A 171 -4.10 7.13 6.06
CA PHE A 171 -3.15 7.36 7.14
C PHE A 171 -2.52 8.76 7.07
N ALA A 172 -2.10 9.18 5.87
CA ALA A 172 -1.52 10.51 5.66
C ALA A 172 -2.54 11.61 5.98
N ASP A 173 -3.81 11.41 5.64
CA ASP A 173 -4.90 12.31 6.03
C ASP A 173 -5.04 12.39 7.57
N VAL A 174 -5.07 11.25 8.28
CA VAL A 174 -5.09 11.25 9.74
C VAL A 174 -3.89 12.00 10.33
N ALA A 175 -2.68 11.74 9.84
CA ALA A 175 -1.47 12.42 10.30
C ALA A 175 -1.53 13.95 10.05
N ASN A 176 -2.02 14.35 8.88
CA ASN A 176 -2.23 15.76 8.55
C ASN A 176 -3.29 16.42 9.45
N ASN A 177 -4.38 15.72 9.75
CA ASN A 177 -5.44 16.24 10.62
C ASN A 177 -4.96 16.41 12.06
N VAL A 178 -4.12 15.49 12.56
CA VAL A 178 -3.43 15.65 13.85
C VAL A 178 -2.54 16.88 13.82
N GLY A 179 -1.71 17.05 12.79
CA GLY A 179 -0.85 18.22 12.63
C GLY A 179 -1.61 19.55 12.64
N LEU A 180 -2.66 19.67 11.82
CA LEU A 180 -3.51 20.87 11.78
C LEU A 180 -4.25 21.13 13.10
N THR A 181 -4.64 20.08 13.82
CA THR A 181 -5.26 20.22 15.14
C THR A 181 -4.26 20.73 16.17
N LEU A 182 -3.01 20.25 16.14
CA LEU A 182 -1.94 20.75 17.00
C LEU A 182 -1.62 22.23 16.70
N ASP A 183 -1.61 22.62 15.43
CA ASP A 183 -1.47 24.03 15.03
C ASP A 183 -2.60 24.91 15.57
N LEU A 184 -3.83 24.39 15.62
CA LEU A 184 -4.99 25.10 16.18
C LEU A 184 -4.95 25.18 17.72
N LEU A 185 -4.37 24.17 18.39
CA LEU A 185 -4.21 24.12 19.86
C LEU A 185 -3.06 24.98 20.38
N ALA A 186 -1.95 25.08 19.63
CA ALA A 186 -0.74 25.78 20.06
C ALA A 186 -0.96 27.23 20.59
N PRO A 187 -1.87 28.04 20.03
CA PRO A 187 -2.15 29.39 20.49
C PRO A 187 -2.99 29.48 21.76
N MET A 188 -3.63 28.40 22.22
CA MET A 188 -4.45 28.39 23.45
C MET A 188 -3.60 28.44 24.73
N ALA A 189 -2.31 28.79 24.61
CA ALA A 189 -1.34 28.91 25.68
C ALA A 189 -1.14 30.35 26.22
N GLY A 190 -1.85 31.39 25.74
CA GLY A 190 -1.90 32.71 26.40
C GLY A 190 -2.02 33.99 25.52
N ASP A 191 -1.99 35.16 26.17
CA ASP A 191 -2.94 36.28 25.94
C ASP A 191 -2.55 37.45 24.99
N TYR A 192 -3.59 38.18 24.53
CA TYR A 192 -3.68 39.51 23.85
C TYR A 192 -3.86 39.54 22.30
N PHE A 193 -4.75 38.79 21.67
CA PHE A 193 -6.18 39.05 21.34
C PHE A 193 -6.58 40.24 20.42
N LEU A 194 -6.09 41.48 20.53
CA LEU A 194 -6.87 42.61 19.97
C LEU A 194 -6.70 42.93 18.46
N LEU A 195 -5.52 42.77 17.87
CA LEU A 195 -5.29 43.23 16.48
C LEU A 195 -5.85 42.28 15.40
N VAL A 196 -6.18 41.04 15.77
CA VAL A 196 -6.60 39.99 14.82
C VAL A 196 -8.12 39.88 14.68
N ILE A 197 -8.86 40.81 15.30
CA ILE A 197 -10.32 40.95 15.19
C ILE A 197 -10.68 41.86 14.00
N CYS A 198 -9.83 42.83 13.65
CA CYS A 198 -10.16 43.84 12.63
C CYS A 198 -10.25 43.30 11.19
N VAL A 199 -9.76 42.09 10.91
CA VAL A 199 -9.84 41.45 9.58
C VAL A 199 -10.77 40.23 9.56
N ALA A 200 -11.10 39.64 10.71
CA ALA A 200 -11.95 38.45 10.83
C ALA A 200 -13.46 38.75 10.76
N ASN A 201 -13.83 40.03 10.63
CA ASN A 201 -15.16 40.55 10.93
C ASN A 201 -16.22 40.35 9.82
N VAL A 202 -16.20 39.20 9.13
CA VAL A 202 -17.30 38.80 8.23
C VAL A 202 -17.89 37.43 8.62
N ALA A 203 -17.28 36.69 9.56
CA ALA A 203 -17.87 35.45 10.09
C ALA A 203 -17.57 35.24 11.58
N ASN A 204 -18.51 35.70 12.42
CA ASN A 204 -18.82 35.30 13.80
C ASN A 204 -17.69 34.91 14.79
N GLU A 205 -17.52 35.79 15.78
CA GLU A 205 -16.56 35.87 16.88
C GLU A 205 -16.80 34.88 18.05
N SER A 206 -16.86 33.57 17.82
CA SER A 206 -16.68 32.64 18.94
C SER A 206 -15.54 31.66 18.67
N PRO A 207 -14.64 31.39 19.64
CA PRO A 207 -13.73 30.26 19.54
C PRO A 207 -14.50 28.99 19.19
N ALA A 208 -15.71 28.83 19.74
CA ALA A 208 -16.62 27.75 19.38
C ALA A 208 -16.98 27.75 17.89
N THR A 209 -17.12 28.89 17.20
CA THR A 209 -17.39 28.97 15.76
C THR A 209 -16.19 28.50 14.95
N VAL A 210 -14.97 28.92 15.31
CA VAL A 210 -13.74 28.48 14.63
C VAL A 210 -13.54 26.98 14.82
N TRP A 211 -13.72 26.49 16.04
CA TRP A 211 -13.66 25.06 16.37
C TRP A 211 -14.77 24.27 15.67
N THR A 212 -15.99 24.78 15.65
CA THR A 212 -17.13 24.16 14.96
C THR A 212 -16.86 24.08 13.46
N ALA A 213 -16.40 25.17 12.85
CA ALA A 213 -16.03 25.19 11.44
C ALA A 213 -14.87 24.22 11.15
N PHE A 214 -13.82 24.21 11.97
CA PHE A 214 -12.68 23.30 11.82
C PHE A 214 -13.10 21.82 11.94
N VAL A 215 -13.96 21.49 12.91
CA VAL A 215 -14.49 20.14 13.10
C VAL A 215 -15.39 19.74 11.95
N LEU A 216 -16.35 20.59 11.55
CA LEU A 216 -17.25 20.30 10.42
C LEU A 216 -16.49 20.13 9.11
N LEU A 217 -15.51 21.00 8.84
CA LEU A 217 -14.63 20.89 7.68
C LEU A 217 -13.76 19.64 7.76
N THR A 218 -13.32 19.22 8.94
CA THR A 218 -12.54 17.98 9.12
C THR A 218 -13.42 16.75 8.87
N LEU A 219 -14.65 16.73 9.38
CA LEU A 219 -15.61 15.66 9.12
C LEU A 219 -15.92 15.55 7.62
N LEU A 220 -16.21 16.69 6.96
CA LEU A 220 -16.46 16.73 5.53
C LEU A 220 -15.22 16.33 4.71
N HIS A 221 -14.04 16.79 5.10
CA HIS A 221 -12.77 16.41 4.48
C HIS A 221 -12.51 14.90 4.54
N THR A 222 -12.59 14.32 5.73
CA THR A 222 -12.37 12.88 5.94
C THR A 222 -13.44 12.05 5.23
N PHE A 223 -14.70 12.49 5.25
CA PHE A 223 -15.78 11.84 4.51
C PHE A 223 -15.55 11.89 2.99
N ALA A 224 -15.19 13.06 2.45
CA ALA A 224 -14.89 13.21 1.03
C ALA A 224 -13.65 12.40 0.62
N ASN A 225 -12.59 12.39 1.43
CA ASN A 225 -11.41 11.58 1.20
C ASN A 225 -11.73 10.08 1.19
N TYR A 226 -12.49 9.61 2.19
CA TYR A 226 -12.93 8.23 2.27
C TYR A 226 -13.76 7.84 1.04
N THR A 227 -14.75 8.65 0.68
CA THR A 227 -15.64 8.37 -0.46
C THR A 227 -14.88 8.40 -1.79
N GLY A 228 -13.97 9.36 -1.96
CA GLY A 228 -13.07 9.43 -3.11
C GLY A 228 -12.23 8.16 -3.22
N VAL A 229 -11.46 7.82 -2.17
CA VAL A 229 -10.63 6.59 -2.15
C VAL A 229 -11.45 5.33 -2.38
N ARG A 230 -12.69 5.29 -1.87
CA ARG A 230 -13.59 4.14 -2.00
C ARG A 230 -14.09 3.93 -3.43
N SER A 231 -14.19 5.01 -4.21
CA SER A 231 -14.61 4.97 -5.62
C SER A 231 -13.54 4.41 -6.55
N LEU A 232 -12.27 4.37 -6.14
CA LEU A 232 -11.16 3.93 -6.98
C LEU A 232 -11.16 2.41 -7.22
N LEU A 233 -11.21 2.03 -8.49
CA LEU A 233 -11.11 0.66 -8.97
C LEU A 233 -9.69 0.38 -9.44
N LEU A 234 -8.85 -0.10 -8.51
CA LEU A 234 -7.45 -0.36 -8.79
C LEU A 234 -7.27 -1.80 -9.30
N PRO A 235 -6.80 -2.03 -10.55
CA PRO A 235 -6.60 -3.38 -11.11
C PRO A 235 -5.33 -4.07 -10.60
N THR A 236 -4.45 -3.34 -9.89
CA THR A 236 -3.22 -3.90 -9.32
C THR A 236 -3.53 -4.90 -8.21
N LEU A 237 -2.63 -5.84 -7.94
CA LEU A 237 -2.80 -6.77 -6.83
C LEU A 237 -2.11 -6.26 -5.56
N SER A 238 -2.87 -6.15 -4.47
CA SER A 238 -2.35 -6.06 -3.09
C SER A 238 -2.62 -7.38 -2.36
N PRO A 239 -1.93 -7.68 -1.24
CA PRO A 239 -2.17 -8.90 -0.48
C PRO A 239 -3.64 -9.09 -0.06
N SER A 240 -4.31 -8.02 0.37
CA SER A 240 -5.73 -8.07 0.75
C SER A 240 -6.65 -8.35 -0.44
N ARG A 241 -6.39 -7.74 -1.61
CA ARG A 241 -7.17 -7.99 -2.84
C ARG A 241 -6.93 -9.41 -3.37
N LEU A 242 -5.69 -9.87 -3.35
CA LEU A 242 -5.34 -11.23 -3.77
C LEU A 242 -5.94 -12.29 -2.85
N TRP A 243 -6.00 -12.04 -1.53
CA TRP A 243 -6.73 -12.89 -0.59
C TRP A 243 -8.22 -13.00 -0.94
N LEU A 244 -8.90 -11.88 -1.17
CA LEU A 244 -10.31 -11.86 -1.56
C LEU A 244 -10.54 -12.62 -2.88
N LEU A 245 -9.64 -12.47 -3.85
CA LEU A 245 -9.68 -13.22 -5.11
C LEU A 245 -9.51 -14.73 -4.89
N CYS A 246 -8.57 -15.14 -4.03
CA CYS A 246 -8.37 -16.55 -3.70
C CYS A 246 -9.62 -17.16 -3.06
N CYS A 247 -10.24 -16.45 -2.11
CA CYS A 247 -11.51 -16.88 -1.50
C CYS A 247 -12.63 -16.99 -2.55
N ALA A 248 -12.81 -15.95 -3.37
CA ALA A 248 -13.87 -15.93 -4.39
C ALA A 248 -13.69 -17.04 -5.44
N TRP A 249 -12.46 -17.34 -5.85
CA TRP A 249 -12.15 -18.41 -6.80
C TRP A 249 -12.31 -19.81 -6.19
N VAL A 250 -11.94 -19.98 -4.93
CA VAL A 250 -12.22 -21.23 -4.23
C VAL A 250 -13.72 -21.49 -4.13
N ASP A 251 -14.49 -20.47 -3.79
CA ASP A 251 -15.95 -20.56 -3.71
C ASP A 251 -16.58 -20.79 -5.08
N SER A 252 -15.99 -20.23 -6.16
CA SER A 252 -16.47 -20.43 -7.53
C SER A 252 -16.39 -21.88 -7.99
N LYS A 253 -15.35 -22.60 -7.57
CA LYS A 253 -15.22 -24.03 -7.86
C LYS A 253 -16.29 -24.89 -7.17
N GLN A 254 -16.79 -24.42 -6.03
CA GLN A 254 -17.83 -25.14 -5.28
C GLN A 254 -19.23 -24.78 -5.76
N ALA A 255 -19.44 -23.54 -6.19
CA ALA A 255 -20.71 -23.06 -6.71
C ALA A 255 -20.78 -23.25 -8.23
N SER A 256 -21.64 -24.16 -8.71
CA SER A 256 -21.85 -24.46 -10.13
C SER A 256 -22.51 -23.31 -10.95
N SER A 257 -22.39 -22.05 -10.52
CA SER A 257 -23.19 -20.91 -10.98
C SER A 257 -22.35 -19.81 -11.65
N PRO A 258 -22.84 -19.18 -12.74
CA PRO A 258 -22.19 -18.05 -13.40
C PRO A 258 -22.04 -16.78 -12.52
N SER A 259 -22.69 -16.73 -11.36
CA SER A 259 -22.48 -15.66 -10.37
C SER A 259 -21.07 -15.65 -9.78
N ALA A 260 -20.28 -16.70 -9.97
CA ALA A 260 -18.98 -16.81 -9.33
C ALA A 260 -17.90 -15.91 -9.97
N ASP A 261 -17.95 -15.71 -11.29
CA ASP A 261 -17.10 -14.74 -11.99
C ASP A 261 -17.37 -13.31 -11.52
N SER A 262 -18.63 -13.01 -11.15
CA SER A 262 -19.01 -11.69 -10.63
C SER A 262 -18.37 -11.34 -9.28
N ARG A 263 -17.96 -12.35 -8.50
CA ARG A 263 -17.29 -12.16 -7.21
C ARG A 263 -15.81 -11.84 -7.34
N MET A 264 -15.22 -12.11 -8.51
CA MET A 264 -13.81 -11.86 -8.79
C MET A 264 -13.59 -10.56 -9.57
N THR A 265 -14.65 -9.79 -9.88
CA THR A 265 -14.50 -8.50 -10.57
C THR A 265 -13.84 -7.47 -9.67
N ILE A 266 -13.19 -6.48 -10.30
CA ILE A 266 -12.50 -5.39 -9.59
C ILE A 266 -13.50 -4.62 -8.72
N GLU A 267 -14.72 -4.38 -9.20
CA GLU A 267 -15.78 -3.70 -8.46
C GLU A 267 -16.17 -4.46 -7.20
N HIS A 268 -16.35 -5.79 -7.30
CA HIS A 268 -16.75 -6.60 -6.16
C HIS A 268 -15.62 -6.68 -5.12
N VAL A 269 -14.39 -6.93 -5.54
CA VAL A 269 -13.24 -6.98 -4.62
C VAL A 269 -12.98 -5.62 -3.98
N ALA A 270 -13.04 -4.53 -4.76
CA ALA A 270 -12.97 -3.18 -4.22
C ALA A 270 -14.09 -2.92 -3.21
N SER A 271 -15.28 -3.52 -3.41
CA SER A 271 -16.41 -3.41 -2.47
C SER A 271 -16.16 -4.06 -1.09
N LEU A 272 -15.21 -4.98 -1.01
CA LEU A 272 -14.89 -5.73 0.21
C LEU A 272 -13.55 -5.31 0.85
N GLU A 273 -12.79 -4.44 0.18
CA GLU A 273 -11.47 -4.02 0.63
C GLU A 273 -11.52 -3.28 1.99
N PRO A 274 -10.80 -3.74 3.02
CA PRO A 274 -10.77 -3.07 4.31
C PRO A 274 -9.89 -1.82 4.23
N LEU A 275 -10.50 -0.63 4.29
CA LEU A 275 -9.78 0.64 4.18
C LEU A 275 -9.34 1.23 5.52
N LEU A 276 -10.05 0.90 6.61
CA LEU A 276 -9.88 1.52 7.94
C LEU A 276 -8.95 0.75 8.87
N SER A 277 -8.16 -0.20 8.37
CA SER A 277 -7.11 -0.81 9.18
C SER A 277 -5.98 0.19 9.39
N LEU A 278 -6.12 1.01 10.44
CA LEU A 278 -5.05 1.86 10.99
C LEU A 278 -3.99 0.96 11.64
N ALA A 279 -3.32 0.14 10.83
CA ALA A 279 -2.12 -0.55 11.27
C ALA A 279 -1.00 0.50 11.27
N LEU A 280 -0.58 0.96 12.45
CA LEU A 280 0.68 1.67 12.60
C LEU A 280 1.80 0.85 11.94
N PRO A 281 2.83 1.48 11.34
CA PRO A 281 3.99 0.78 10.81
C PRO A 281 4.59 -0.15 11.88
N GLY A 282 4.56 -1.47 11.63
CA GLY A 282 5.04 -2.50 12.56
C GLY A 282 3.99 -3.11 13.50
N SER A 283 2.76 -2.60 13.55
CA SER A 283 1.67 -3.24 14.29
C SER A 283 0.99 -4.33 13.46
N ARG A 284 0.64 -5.46 14.09
CA ARG A 284 -0.22 -6.51 13.52
C ARG A 284 -1.64 -5.95 13.37
N GLY A 285 -1.85 -5.15 12.34
CA GLY A 285 -3.17 -4.64 12.00
C GLY A 285 -4.09 -5.79 11.61
N LEU A 286 -5.19 -5.95 12.33
CA LEU A 286 -6.21 -6.98 12.15
C LEU A 286 -6.93 -6.97 10.77
N ALA A 287 -6.44 -6.23 9.78
CA ALA A 287 -6.98 -6.26 8.41
C ALA A 287 -5.93 -6.25 7.28
N ALA A 288 -4.64 -6.49 7.59
CA ALA A 288 -3.61 -6.60 6.56
C ALA A 288 -3.36 -8.07 6.19
N ALA A 289 -3.81 -8.47 4.99
CA ALA A 289 -3.44 -9.71 4.28
C ALA A 289 -4.01 -11.07 4.76
N GLY A 290 -5.11 -11.14 5.51
CA GLY A 290 -5.68 -12.44 5.90
C GLY A 290 -4.65 -13.36 6.62
N PRO A 291 -4.89 -14.67 6.67
CA PRO A 291 -4.00 -15.63 7.35
C PRO A 291 -2.76 -16.02 6.51
N VAL A 292 -2.50 -15.33 5.40
CA VAL A 292 -1.46 -15.66 4.42
C VAL A 292 -0.47 -14.51 4.26
N ARG A 293 0.83 -14.81 4.32
CA ARG A 293 1.89 -13.80 4.09
C ARG A 293 2.96 -14.35 3.16
N VAL A 294 3.42 -13.55 2.22
CA VAL A 294 4.45 -13.92 1.23
C VAL A 294 5.63 -12.98 1.35
N GLY A 295 6.85 -13.47 1.11
CA GLY A 295 8.09 -12.71 1.26
C GLY A 295 8.46 -12.48 2.72
N VAL A 296 8.15 -13.45 3.60
CA VAL A 296 8.56 -13.37 5.02
C VAL A 296 10.04 -13.73 5.18
N ARG A 297 10.64 -13.27 6.27
CA ARG A 297 12.01 -13.62 6.63
C ARG A 297 12.14 -15.11 6.91
N TRP A 298 13.31 -15.67 6.60
CA TRP A 298 13.65 -17.05 6.90
C TRP A 298 13.46 -17.36 8.38
N ALA A 299 14.00 -16.50 9.25
CA ALA A 299 13.93 -16.69 10.70
C ALA A 299 12.47 -16.71 11.22
N ASP A 300 11.56 -15.96 10.59
CA ASP A 300 10.15 -15.91 11.00
C ASP A 300 9.35 -17.13 10.54
N ALA A 301 9.84 -17.85 9.52
CA ALA A 301 9.22 -19.04 8.95
C ALA A 301 9.82 -20.35 9.49
N PHE A 302 11.14 -20.42 9.58
CA PHE A 302 11.91 -21.64 9.88
C PHE A 302 12.94 -21.46 11.01
N GLY A 303 13.00 -20.29 11.67
CA GLY A 303 14.00 -19.99 12.71
C GLY A 303 13.76 -20.69 14.06
N GLY A 304 12.80 -21.61 14.16
CA GLY A 304 12.58 -22.45 15.34
C GLY A 304 13.16 -23.86 15.18
N GLU A 305 13.10 -24.68 16.23
CA GLU A 305 13.58 -26.07 16.25
C GLU A 305 12.72 -27.04 15.38
N ASP A 306 11.96 -26.53 14.41
CA ASP A 306 11.08 -27.31 13.54
C ASP A 306 11.77 -27.65 12.21
N ALA A 307 12.92 -28.34 12.31
CA ALA A 307 13.67 -28.80 11.14
C ALA A 307 12.83 -29.69 10.21
N GLU A 308 11.87 -30.42 10.79
CA GLU A 308 10.94 -31.28 10.06
C GLU A 308 10.05 -30.47 9.10
N GLN A 309 9.60 -29.28 9.50
CA GLN A 309 8.80 -28.41 8.64
C GLN A 309 9.59 -27.90 7.42
N PHE A 310 10.86 -27.54 7.61
CA PHE A 310 11.73 -27.17 6.49
C PHE A 310 11.95 -28.36 5.55
N ASP A 311 12.35 -29.51 6.09
CA ASP A 311 12.62 -30.71 5.29
C ASP A 311 11.41 -31.12 4.46
N ARG A 312 10.21 -31.03 5.04
CA ARG A 312 8.95 -31.27 4.31
C ARG A 312 8.76 -30.26 3.19
N SER A 313 8.90 -28.96 3.49
CA SER A 313 8.76 -27.92 2.46
C SER A 313 9.79 -28.06 1.35
N TRP A 314 11.03 -28.38 1.69
CA TRP A 314 12.11 -28.56 0.73
C TRP A 314 11.92 -29.82 -0.11
N LYS A 315 11.43 -30.92 0.48
CA LYS A 315 11.14 -32.15 -0.26
C LYS A 315 10.02 -31.98 -1.29
N VAL A 316 8.98 -31.20 -0.97
CA VAL A 316 7.83 -31.00 -1.85
C VAL A 316 8.09 -29.92 -2.91
N LEU A 317 8.76 -28.82 -2.52
CA LEU A 317 8.88 -27.62 -3.35
C LEU A 317 10.31 -27.34 -3.81
N GLY A 318 11.31 -27.81 -3.07
CA GLY A 318 12.72 -27.59 -3.37
C GLY A 318 13.09 -28.14 -4.75
N GLY A 319 13.70 -27.30 -5.58
CA GLY A 319 14.10 -27.63 -6.95
C GLY A 319 12.99 -27.58 -8.00
N VAL A 320 11.72 -27.42 -7.59
CA VAL A 320 10.58 -27.30 -8.51
C VAL A 320 10.01 -25.87 -8.50
N GLU A 321 9.87 -25.30 -7.31
CA GLU A 321 9.30 -23.98 -7.10
C GLU A 321 10.34 -23.03 -6.51
N GLN A 322 10.19 -21.73 -6.77
CA GLN A 322 11.08 -20.68 -6.25
C GLN A 322 10.56 -20.08 -4.93
N TYR A 323 9.87 -20.89 -4.12
CA TYR A 323 9.37 -20.50 -2.79
C TYR A 323 9.20 -21.73 -1.90
N LEU A 324 9.16 -21.49 -0.59
CA LEU A 324 8.90 -22.50 0.44
C LEU A 324 7.73 -22.05 1.31
N LEU A 325 6.95 -22.99 1.84
CA LEU A 325 5.81 -22.71 2.72
C LEU A 325 6.09 -23.21 4.14
N ALA A 326 5.68 -22.41 5.12
CA ALA A 326 5.70 -22.78 6.52
C ALA A 326 4.35 -22.45 7.17
N ARG A 327 3.95 -23.28 8.12
CA ARG A 327 2.81 -23.02 9.01
C ARG A 327 3.32 -22.41 10.29
N LYS A 328 2.81 -21.24 10.69
CA LYS A 328 3.11 -20.67 12.00
C LYS A 328 2.37 -21.40 13.12
N LYS A 329 3.10 -21.79 14.15
CA LYS A 329 2.53 -22.33 15.40
C LYS A 329 1.90 -21.18 16.20
N GLY A 330 0.62 -21.29 16.51
CA GLY A 330 -0.14 -20.32 17.30
C GLY A 330 -1.47 -20.91 17.75
N ALA A 331 -2.05 -20.36 18.82
CA ALA A 331 -3.31 -20.85 19.41
C ALA A 331 -4.58 -20.49 18.62
N GLY A 332 -4.44 -19.78 17.49
CA GLY A 332 -5.55 -19.26 16.69
C GLY A 332 -5.71 -19.94 15.34
N THR A 333 -6.35 -19.23 14.40
CA THR A 333 -6.48 -19.65 13.00
C THR A 333 -5.11 -19.98 12.40
N PRO A 334 -4.96 -21.10 11.67
CA PRO A 334 -3.66 -21.52 11.15
C PRO A 334 -3.12 -20.48 10.16
N GLU A 335 -1.98 -19.87 10.47
CA GLU A 335 -1.31 -18.94 9.55
C GLU A 335 -0.33 -19.71 8.65
N VAL A 336 -0.34 -19.39 7.35
CA VAL A 336 0.61 -19.92 6.38
C VAL A 336 1.47 -18.78 5.84
N VAL A 337 2.78 -18.98 5.85
CA VAL A 337 3.75 -18.01 5.37
C VAL A 337 4.60 -18.60 4.25
N ALA A 338 4.94 -17.78 3.26
CA ALA A 338 5.80 -18.16 2.16
C ALA A 338 7.12 -17.38 2.19
N VAL A 339 8.23 -18.12 2.14
CA VAL A 339 9.57 -17.59 1.94
C VAL A 339 9.89 -17.65 0.45
N LEU A 340 10.26 -16.53 -0.15
CA LEU A 340 10.60 -16.46 -1.58
C LEU A 340 12.10 -16.73 -1.77
N LEU A 341 12.42 -17.57 -2.75
CA LEU A 341 13.79 -17.89 -3.12
C LEU A 341 14.34 -16.90 -4.14
N SER A 342 15.66 -16.84 -4.25
CA SER A 342 16.38 -16.01 -5.23
C SER A 342 15.86 -16.28 -6.65
N GLY A 343 15.52 -15.21 -7.37
CA GLY A 343 15.01 -15.27 -8.74
C GLY A 343 13.49 -15.46 -8.86
N ALA A 344 12.73 -15.45 -7.75
CA ALA A 344 11.27 -15.44 -7.78
C ALA A 344 10.75 -14.12 -8.39
N ASP A 345 10.02 -14.24 -9.49
CA ASP A 345 9.33 -13.14 -10.19
C ASP A 345 7.90 -12.94 -9.65
N GLU A 346 7.17 -11.95 -10.17
CA GLU A 346 5.81 -11.62 -9.75
C GLU A 346 4.82 -12.80 -9.90
N LYS A 347 5.03 -13.67 -10.90
CA LYS A 347 4.19 -14.85 -11.12
C LYS A 347 4.43 -15.87 -10.01
N VAL A 348 5.68 -16.04 -9.60
CA VAL A 348 6.03 -16.86 -8.43
C VAL A 348 5.39 -16.29 -7.16
N GLU A 349 5.38 -14.97 -6.98
CA GLU A 349 4.73 -14.37 -5.81
C GLU A 349 3.22 -14.68 -5.75
N ILE A 350 2.51 -14.52 -6.88
CA ILE A 350 1.07 -14.85 -6.97
C ILE A 350 0.83 -16.34 -6.74
N ARG A 351 1.67 -17.20 -7.33
CA ARG A 351 1.62 -18.65 -7.17
C ARG A 351 1.83 -19.05 -5.70
N ALA A 352 2.85 -18.50 -5.05
CA ALA A 352 3.16 -18.74 -3.64
C ALA A 352 2.00 -18.29 -2.75
N PHE A 353 1.37 -17.16 -3.06
CA PHE A 353 0.21 -16.67 -2.33
C PHE A 353 -1.00 -17.60 -2.47
N LEU A 354 -1.35 -18.01 -3.70
CA LEU A 354 -2.45 -18.93 -3.93
C LEU A 354 -2.20 -20.28 -3.25
N HIS A 355 -0.98 -20.80 -3.34
CA HIS A 355 -0.61 -22.04 -2.67
C HIS A 355 -0.79 -21.93 -1.16
N ALA A 356 -0.29 -20.84 -0.55
CA ALA A 356 -0.47 -20.58 0.87
C ALA A 356 -1.95 -20.43 1.27
N ALA A 357 -2.79 -19.85 0.43
CA ALA A 357 -4.23 -19.75 0.66
C ALA A 357 -4.94 -21.11 0.61
N LEU A 358 -4.59 -21.96 -0.36
CA LEU A 358 -5.09 -23.33 -0.44
C LEU A 358 -4.65 -24.17 0.77
N ALA A 359 -3.37 -24.07 1.15
CA ALA A 359 -2.82 -24.70 2.34
C ALA A 359 -3.53 -24.25 3.63
N HIS A 360 -3.76 -22.94 3.78
CA HIS A 360 -4.52 -22.38 4.90
C HIS A 360 -5.92 -23.01 4.98
N ARG A 361 -6.65 -23.02 3.86
CA ARG A 361 -7.99 -23.61 3.81
C ARG A 361 -7.98 -25.08 4.22
N ARG A 362 -7.00 -25.85 3.76
CA ARG A 362 -6.83 -27.27 4.11
C ARG A 362 -6.60 -27.46 5.61
N LEU A 363 -5.73 -26.65 6.20
CA LEU A 363 -5.46 -26.65 7.64
C LEU A 363 -6.69 -26.27 8.48
N CYS A 364 -7.55 -25.39 7.96
CA CYS A 364 -8.84 -25.07 8.58
C CYS A 364 -9.86 -26.22 8.46
N SER A 365 -9.92 -26.90 7.31
CA SER A 365 -10.86 -28.00 7.10
C SER A 365 -10.47 -29.29 7.83
N VAL A 366 -9.17 -29.58 7.94
CA VAL A 366 -8.63 -30.77 8.59
C VAL A 366 -7.52 -30.33 9.57
N PRO A 367 -7.89 -29.87 10.78
CA PRO A 367 -6.93 -29.45 11.78
C PRO A 367 -5.95 -30.57 12.12
N GLY A 368 -4.65 -30.28 12.01
CA GLY A 368 -3.60 -31.26 12.32
C GLY A 368 -3.23 -32.21 11.17
N SER A 369 -3.79 -32.02 9.96
CA SER A 369 -3.34 -32.75 8.77
C SER A 369 -1.82 -32.66 8.62
N SER A 370 -1.16 -33.80 8.42
CA SER A 370 0.26 -33.88 8.10
C SER A 370 0.54 -33.71 6.61
N SER A 371 -0.44 -34.02 5.75
CA SER A 371 -0.39 -33.96 4.27
C SER A 371 -0.85 -32.62 3.69
N TRP A 372 -1.07 -31.60 4.53
CA TRP A 372 -1.63 -30.32 4.13
C TRP A 372 -0.88 -29.66 2.97
N LEU A 373 0.45 -29.83 2.91
CA LEU A 373 1.32 -29.20 1.92
C LEU A 373 1.27 -29.96 0.59
N GLU A 374 1.36 -31.28 0.64
CA GLU A 374 1.33 -32.17 -0.53
C GLU A 374 -0.02 -32.07 -1.24
N GLU A 375 -1.11 -32.09 -0.48
CA GLU A 375 -2.47 -31.97 -1.01
C GLU A 375 -2.75 -30.58 -1.59
N SER A 376 -2.30 -29.50 -0.91
CA SER A 376 -2.47 -28.14 -1.44
C SER A 376 -1.65 -27.92 -2.70
N TYR A 377 -0.45 -28.52 -2.78
CA TYR A 377 0.39 -28.43 -3.96
C TYR A 377 -0.18 -29.23 -5.14
N ALA A 378 -0.72 -30.42 -4.88
CA ALA A 378 -1.42 -31.21 -5.88
C ALA A 378 -2.65 -30.47 -6.44
N GLU A 379 -3.39 -29.76 -5.60
CA GLU A 379 -4.51 -28.92 -6.04
C GLU A 379 -4.05 -27.69 -6.85
N LEU A 380 -2.94 -27.06 -6.45
CA LEU A 380 -2.36 -25.91 -7.15
C LEU A 380 -1.85 -26.27 -8.56
N SER A 381 -1.15 -27.40 -8.66
CA SER A 381 -0.48 -27.86 -9.90
C SER A 381 -1.40 -28.71 -10.77
N GLY A 382 -2.54 -29.14 -10.24
CA GLY A 382 -3.53 -29.94 -10.95
C GLY A 382 -4.34 -29.15 -11.99
N ARG A 383 -5.20 -29.87 -12.72
CA ARG A 383 -6.10 -29.26 -13.71
C ARG A 383 -7.07 -28.30 -13.01
N GLY A 384 -7.14 -27.08 -13.54
CA GLY A 384 -7.93 -26.02 -12.90
C GLY A 384 -7.22 -25.36 -11.72
N GLY A 385 -5.90 -25.52 -11.55
CA GLY A 385 -5.12 -24.90 -10.50
C GLY A 385 -4.70 -23.46 -10.81
N ILE A 386 -3.41 -23.16 -10.68
CA ILE A 386 -2.84 -21.81 -10.86
C ILE A 386 -3.08 -21.21 -12.27
N ASP A 387 -3.01 -22.00 -13.33
CA ASP A 387 -3.17 -21.50 -14.70
C ASP A 387 -4.62 -21.04 -14.97
N ASP A 388 -5.60 -21.78 -14.44
CA ASP A 388 -7.01 -21.42 -14.52
C ASP A 388 -7.34 -20.19 -13.68
N PHE A 389 -6.78 -20.11 -12.46
CA PHE A 389 -6.89 -18.94 -11.61
C PHE A 389 -6.35 -17.69 -12.31
N THR A 390 -5.11 -17.74 -12.80
CA THR A 390 -4.46 -16.59 -13.46
C THR A 390 -5.18 -16.20 -14.75
N ALA A 391 -5.64 -17.16 -15.56
CA ALA A 391 -6.44 -16.87 -16.76
C ALA A 391 -7.77 -16.19 -16.41
N SER A 392 -8.47 -16.67 -15.38
CA SER A 392 -9.75 -16.11 -14.92
C SER A 392 -9.58 -14.68 -14.39
N VAL A 393 -8.57 -14.46 -13.57
CA VAL A 393 -8.26 -13.14 -12.99
C VAL A 393 -7.79 -12.17 -14.08
N ALA A 394 -6.93 -12.59 -15.02
CA ALA A 394 -6.50 -11.75 -16.14
C ALA A 394 -7.67 -11.37 -17.07
N LYS A 395 -8.59 -12.29 -17.34
CA LYS A 395 -9.81 -12.04 -18.14
C LYS A 395 -10.69 -10.93 -17.54
N LEU A 396 -10.68 -10.78 -16.21
CA LEU A 396 -11.44 -9.76 -15.49
C LEU A 396 -10.70 -8.41 -15.36
N GLY A 397 -9.55 -8.26 -16.03
CA GLY A 397 -8.82 -6.99 -16.12
C GLY A 397 -7.83 -6.71 -14.98
N TRP A 398 -7.54 -7.71 -14.14
CA TRP A 398 -6.52 -7.59 -13.10
C TRP A 398 -5.10 -7.59 -13.70
N ASP A 399 -4.24 -6.74 -13.14
CA ASP A 399 -2.84 -6.63 -13.53
C ASP A 399 -1.98 -7.66 -12.77
N LEU A 400 -1.57 -8.71 -13.48
CA LEU A 400 -0.69 -9.77 -12.96
C LEU A 400 0.80 -9.47 -13.16
N GLN A 401 1.14 -8.38 -13.86
CA GLN A 401 2.52 -8.00 -14.19
C GLN A 401 3.09 -6.98 -13.21
N ARG A 402 2.24 -6.17 -12.56
CA ARG A 402 2.62 -5.29 -11.45
C ARG A 402 2.13 -5.86 -10.12
N GLY A 403 2.82 -6.90 -9.65
CA GLY A 403 2.61 -7.44 -8.31
C GLY A 403 3.14 -6.48 -7.24
N VAL A 404 2.25 -5.86 -6.46
CA VAL A 404 2.63 -5.02 -5.32
C VAL A 404 2.29 -5.76 -4.02
N LEU A 405 2.72 -7.02 -3.92
CA LEU A 405 2.46 -7.86 -2.75
C LEU A 405 3.35 -7.51 -1.55
N GLY A 406 4.26 -6.52 -1.70
CA GLY A 406 5.22 -6.12 -0.68
C GLY A 406 6.27 -7.19 -0.39
N ALA A 407 6.29 -8.26 -1.17
CA ALA A 407 7.10 -9.44 -0.95
C ALA A 407 8.54 -9.26 -1.48
N ARG A 408 8.84 -8.20 -2.24
CA ARG A 408 10.17 -7.89 -2.80
C ARG A 408 11.26 -7.62 -1.77
N ARG A 409 10.94 -7.53 -0.48
CA ARG A 409 11.94 -7.18 0.52
C ARG A 409 12.88 -8.32 0.82
N PHE A 410 12.38 -9.50 1.17
CA PHE A 410 13.22 -10.61 1.63
C PHE A 410 13.28 -11.72 0.58
N ARG A 411 14.50 -12.15 0.27
CA ARG A 411 14.79 -13.30 -0.58
C ARG A 411 15.81 -14.20 0.08
N CYS A 412 15.66 -15.50 -0.13
CA CYS A 412 16.59 -16.50 0.38
C CYS A 412 17.29 -17.22 -0.76
N ARG A 413 18.60 -17.42 -0.64
CA ARG A 413 19.35 -18.34 -1.50
C ARG A 413 19.73 -19.57 -0.67
N VAL A 414 19.45 -20.74 -1.21
CA VAL A 414 19.83 -22.03 -0.63
C VAL A 414 20.89 -22.65 -1.55
N GLU A 415 22.11 -22.81 -1.05
CA GLU A 415 23.26 -23.39 -1.76
C GLU A 415 23.54 -24.79 -1.21
N SER A 416 23.91 -25.73 -2.09
CA SER A 416 24.22 -27.14 -1.75
C SER A 416 25.68 -27.39 -1.44
#